data_AF-A0A9J7GG35-F1
#
_entry.id   AF-A0A9J7GG35-F1
#
_cell.length_a   1.000
_cell.length_b   1.000
_cell.length_c   1.000
_cell.angle_alpha   90.00
_cell.angle_beta   90.00
_cell.angle_gamma   90.00
#
_symmetry.space_group_name_H-M   'P 1'
#
loop_
_entity.id
_entity.type
_entity.pdbx_description
1 polymer ?
#
loop_
_entity_poly.entity_id
_entity_poly.type
_entity_poly.pdbx_seq_one_letter_code
_entity_poly.pdbx_strand_id
1 'polypeptide(L)'
;MGQPAKVLQLFRTLHRTRQQVFKNDKRALEARVKINEEFKKHKNEASPEKIEEMLKMGSDVELLLRTCVIQGIHTDRNTLKLVPRNDLLTENVPYCDAPAQKQ
;
A
#
# COMPACT_ATOMS: atom_id res chain seq x y z
N MET A 1 20.87 -11.68 0.18
CA MET A 1 20.00 -11.87 -1.00
C MET A 1 20.45 -10.92 -2.10
N GLY A 2 20.57 -11.39 -3.35
CA GLY A 2 20.96 -10.54 -4.48
C GLY A 2 19.89 -9.50 -4.87
N GLN A 3 20.30 -8.46 -5.60
CA GLN A 3 19.40 -7.40 -6.08
C GLN A 3 18.18 -7.92 -6.87
N PRO A 4 18.30 -8.90 -7.80
CA PRO A 4 17.14 -9.43 -8.53
C PRO A 4 16.07 -10.05 -7.62
N ALA A 5 16.50 -10.70 -6.53
CA ALA A 5 15.58 -11.29 -5.57
C ALA A 5 14.79 -10.20 -4.81
N LYS A 6 15.45 -9.09 -4.44
CA LYS A 6 14.78 -7.94 -3.78
C LYS A 6 13.74 -7.29 -4.68
N VAL A 7 14.04 -7.09 -5.97
CA VAL A 7 13.11 -6.54 -6.96
C VAL A 7 11.87 -7.42 -7.11
N LEU A 8 12.05 -8.73 -7.27
CA LEU A 8 10.93 -9.68 -7.38
C LEU A 8 10.12 -9.78 -6.10
N GLN A 9 10.78 -9.67 -4.93
CA GLN A 9 10.09 -9.62 -3.65
C GLN A 9 9.19 -8.39 -3.58
N LEU A 10 9.72 -7.20 -3.86
CA LEU A 10 8.94 -5.95 -3.83
C LEU A 10 7.76 -5.99 -4.81
N PHE A 11 7.99 -6.48 -6.04
CA PHE A 11 6.93 -6.67 -7.03
C PHE A 11 5.77 -7.53 -6.47
N ARG A 12 6.09 -8.67 -5.84
CA ARG A 12 5.07 -9.55 -5.23
C ARG A 12 4.40 -8.88 -4.04
N THR A 13 5.15 -8.17 -3.20
CA THR A 13 4.60 -7.47 -2.04
C THR A 13 3.59 -6.42 -2.49
N LEU A 14 3.94 -5.54 -3.44
CA LEU A 14 3.01 -4.54 -3.99
C LEU A 14 1.72 -5.17 -4.55
N HIS A 15 1.82 -6.30 -5.27
CA HIS A 15 0.63 -6.99 -5.77
C HIS A 15 -0.26 -7.55 -4.66
N ARG A 16 0.34 -8.09 -3.58
CA ARG A 16 -0.40 -8.58 -2.41
C ARG A 16 -1.04 -7.42 -1.63
N THR A 17 -0.28 -6.36 -1.37
CA THR A 17 -0.75 -5.15 -0.69
C THR A 17 -1.92 -4.54 -1.47
N ARG A 18 -1.82 -4.40 -2.80
CA ARG A 18 -2.95 -3.99 -3.65
C ARG A 18 -4.19 -4.87 -3.45
N GLN A 19 -4.05 -6.20 -3.44
CA GLN A 19 -5.18 -7.12 -3.26
C GLN A 19 -5.83 -7.00 -1.88
N GLN A 20 -5.03 -6.78 -0.84
CA GLN A 20 -5.51 -6.60 0.53
C GLN A 20 -6.17 -5.24 0.73
N VAL A 21 -5.55 -4.17 0.20
CA VAL A 21 -5.98 -2.78 0.36
C VAL A 21 -7.23 -2.48 -0.45
N PHE A 22 -7.34 -3.01 -1.67
CA PHE A 22 -8.46 -2.77 -2.59
C PHE A 22 -9.37 -4.00 -2.72
N LYS A 23 -9.54 -4.76 -1.64
CA LYS A 23 -10.34 -5.99 -1.67
C LYS A 23 -11.75 -5.68 -2.20
N ASN A 24 -12.19 -6.48 -3.17
CA ASN A 24 -13.48 -6.35 -3.86
C ASN A 24 -13.72 -5.03 -4.64
N ASP A 25 -12.76 -4.11 -4.70
CA ASP A 25 -12.85 -2.90 -5.51
C ASP A 25 -12.23 -3.17 -6.88
N LYS A 26 -13.05 -3.63 -7.84
CA LYS A 26 -12.58 -4.00 -9.18
C LYS A 26 -11.85 -2.84 -9.87
N ARG A 27 -12.31 -1.60 -9.68
CA ARG A 27 -11.71 -0.42 -10.32
C ARG A 27 -10.33 -0.13 -9.72
N ALA A 28 -10.22 -0.13 -8.39
CA ALA A 28 -8.92 0.11 -7.75
C ALA A 28 -7.94 -1.06 -7.96
N LEU A 29 -8.44 -2.30 -8.11
CA LEU A 29 -7.61 -3.47 -8.42
C LEU A 29 -6.92 -3.39 -9.79
N GLU A 30 -7.38 -2.52 -10.70
CA GLU A 30 -6.70 -2.21 -11.97
C GLU A 30 -5.35 -1.52 -11.78
N ALA A 31 -5.01 -1.07 -10.56
CA ALA A 31 -3.65 -0.66 -10.20
C ALA A 31 -2.59 -1.74 -10.52
N ARG A 32 -3.01 -2.99 -10.76
CA ARG A 32 -2.18 -4.06 -11.36
C ARG A 32 -1.41 -3.58 -12.58
N VAL A 33 -2.11 -2.88 -13.48
CA VAL A 33 -1.58 -2.44 -14.77
C VAL A 33 -0.44 -1.46 -14.51
N LYS A 34 -0.65 -0.46 -13.65
CA LYS A 34 0.36 0.53 -13.30
C LYS A 34 1.59 -0.09 -12.64
N ILE A 35 1.42 -1.04 -11.71
CA ILE A 35 2.54 -1.78 -11.10
C ILE A 35 3.34 -2.49 -12.19
N ASN A 36 2.67 -3.22 -13.10
CA ASN A 36 3.36 -3.95 -14.16
C ASN A 36 4.08 -3.01 -15.15
N GLU A 37 3.47 -1.88 -15.51
CA GLU A 37 4.04 -0.88 -16.39
C GLU A 37 5.31 -0.27 -15.82
N GLU A 38 5.33 0.13 -14.55
CA GLU A 38 6.51 0.75 -13.95
C GLU A 38 7.68 -0.23 -13.84
N PHE A 39 7.42 -1.48 -13.48
CA PHE A 39 8.47 -2.51 -13.46
C PHE A 39 8.98 -2.86 -14.87
N LYS A 40 8.08 -2.87 -15.87
CA LYS A 40 8.46 -3.13 -17.26
C LYS A 40 9.28 -1.98 -17.84
N LYS A 41 8.91 -0.73 -17.54
CA LYS A 41 9.60 0.49 -17.98
C LYS A 41 11.07 0.50 -17.54
N HIS A 42 11.37 -0.03 -16.36
CA HIS A 42 12.72 -0.03 -15.79
C HIS A 42 13.42 -1.40 -15.83
N LYS A 43 12.89 -2.35 -16.61
CA LYS A 43 13.43 -3.73 -16.69
C LYS A 43 14.92 -3.79 -17.08
N ASN A 44 15.37 -2.84 -17.89
CA ASN A 44 16.74 -2.81 -18.41
C ASN A 44 17.64 -1.83 -17.62
N GLU A 45 17.18 -1.32 -16.48
CA GLU A 45 18.02 -0.49 -15.62
C GLU A 45 19.19 -1.34 -15.06
N ALA A 46 20.40 -0.80 -15.18
CA ALA A 46 21.63 -1.49 -14.78
C ALA A 46 22.40 -0.72 -13.71
N SER A 47 22.04 0.53 -13.42
CA SER A 47 22.64 1.33 -12.36
C SER A 47 22.23 0.78 -10.98
N PRO A 48 23.18 0.32 -10.15
CA PRO A 48 22.87 -0.18 -8.81
C PRO A 48 22.19 0.87 -7.93
N GLU A 49 22.64 2.12 -8.01
CA GLU A 49 22.12 3.25 -7.23
C GLU A 49 20.66 3.54 -7.58
N LYS A 50 20.35 3.55 -8.88
CA LYS A 50 18.98 3.81 -9.35
C LYS A 50 18.04 2.66 -9.01
N ILE A 51 18.51 1.41 -9.08
CA ILE A 51 17.74 0.25 -8.63
C ILE A 51 17.42 0.36 -7.14
N GLU A 52 18.38 0.79 -6.32
CA GLU A 52 18.17 0.98 -4.88
C GLU A 52 17.16 2.09 -4.58
N GLU A 53 17.24 3.24 -5.27
CA GLU A 53 16.27 4.31 -5.16
C GLU A 53 14.86 3.85 -5.51
N MET A 54 14.71 3.11 -6.62
CA MET A 54 13.43 2.57 -7.06
C MET A 54 12.86 1.53 -6.07
N LEU A 55 13.72 0.69 -5.49
CA LEU A 55 13.32 -0.26 -4.44
C LEU A 55 12.82 0.46 -3.20
N LYS A 56 13.49 1.53 -2.78
CA LYS A 56 13.08 2.36 -1.65
C LYS A 56 11.72 3.00 -1.94
N MET A 57 11.59 3.67 -3.08
CA MET A 57 10.33 4.31 -3.50
C MET A 57 9.16 3.31 -3.52
N GLY A 58 9.35 2.13 -4.13
CA GLY A 58 8.29 1.14 -4.17
C GLY A 58 7.95 0.56 -2.79
N SER A 59 8.93 0.48 -1.88
CA SER A 59 8.69 0.07 -0.49
C SER A 59 7.91 1.14 0.30
N ASP A 60 8.22 2.42 0.08
CA ASP A 60 7.49 3.53 0.69
C ASP A 60 6.03 3.58 0.19
N VAL A 61 5.81 3.31 -1.11
CA VAL A 61 4.46 3.18 -1.69
C VAL A 61 3.70 2.01 -1.07
N GLU A 62 4.35 0.86 -0.89
CA GLU A 62 3.76 -0.31 -0.22
C GLU A 62 3.31 0.04 1.20
N LEU A 63 4.19 0.67 1.97
CA LEU A 63 3.90 1.10 3.33
C LEU A 63 2.72 2.05 3.38
N LEU A 64 2.71 3.08 2.52
CA LEU A 64 1.65 4.08 2.45
C LEU A 64 0.30 3.44 2.13
N LEU A 65 0.24 2.53 1.15
CA LEU A 65 -0.99 1.80 0.82
C LEU A 65 -1.50 1.01 2.03
N ARG A 66 -0.59 0.35 2.76
CA ARG A 66 -0.94 -0.48 3.91
C ARG A 66 -1.37 0.33 5.12
N THR A 67 -0.80 1.50 5.38
CA THR A 67 -1.06 2.28 6.61
C THR A 67 -2.06 3.41 6.45
N CYS A 68 -2.17 3.99 5.25
CA CYS A 68 -2.88 5.26 5.05
C CYS A 68 -4.15 5.14 4.19
N VAL A 69 -4.45 3.97 3.62
CA VAL A 69 -5.60 3.78 2.73
C VAL A 69 -6.70 2.96 3.39
N ILE A 70 -7.88 3.56 3.55
CA ILE A 70 -9.13 2.93 4.00
C ILE A 70 -10.13 2.97 2.84
N GLN A 71 -10.84 1.86 2.60
CA GLN A 71 -11.87 1.81 1.58
C GLN A 71 -13.17 2.45 2.09
N GLY A 72 -13.81 3.27 1.28
CA GLY A 72 -15.15 3.81 1.52
C GLY A 72 -16.13 3.28 0.49
N ILE A 73 -17.23 2.66 0.92
CA ILE A 73 -18.30 2.19 0.06
C ILE A 73 -19.45 3.19 0.16
N HIS A 74 -19.84 3.79 -0.96
CA HIS A 74 -21.01 4.66 -1.00
C HIS A 74 -22.25 3.87 -0.61
N THR A 75 -23.00 4.41 0.35
CA THR A 75 -24.33 3.93 0.70
C THR A 75 -25.37 4.87 0.09
N ASP A 76 -26.64 4.50 0.15
CA ASP A 76 -27.73 5.39 -0.18
C ASP A 76 -27.75 6.59 0.79
N ARG A 77 -28.12 7.77 0.28
CA ARG A 77 -28.21 9.06 1.02
C ARG A 77 -26.88 9.73 1.39
N ASN A 78 -25.96 9.87 0.44
CA ASN A 78 -24.76 10.71 0.59
C ASN A 78 -23.87 10.33 1.79
N THR A 79 -23.87 9.05 2.16
CA THR A 79 -23.07 8.49 3.26
C THR A 79 -22.05 7.50 2.71
N LEU A 80 -20.95 7.30 3.44
CA LEU A 80 -19.95 6.29 3.13
C LEU A 80 -19.79 5.32 4.30
N LYS A 81 -19.87 4.03 4.00
CA LYS A 81 -19.42 2.98 4.92
C LYS A 81 -17.92 2.79 4.76
N LEU A 82 -17.16 3.16 5.79
CA LEU A 82 -15.73 2.88 5.84
C LEU A 82 -15.49 1.39 6.16
N VAL A 83 -14.49 0.83 5.49
CA VAL A 83 -14.03 -0.56 5.67
C VAL A 83 -12.56 -0.53 6.05
N PRO A 84 -12.22 -0.13 7.30
CA PRO A 84 -10.86 -0.21 7.80
C PRO A 84 -10.42 -1.67 7.91
N ARG A 85 -9.11 -1.92 7.69
CA ARG A 85 -8.51 -3.23 7.95
C ARG A 85 -8.15 -3.34 9.44
N ASN A 86 -8.14 -4.57 9.96
CA ASN A 86 -7.90 -4.82 11.39
C ASN A 86 -6.57 -4.27 11.88
N ASP A 87 -5.53 -4.28 11.03
CA ASP A 87 -4.20 -3.76 11.34
C ASP A 87 -4.15 -2.22 11.45
N LEU A 88 -5.20 -1.53 11.01
CA LEU A 88 -5.36 -0.08 11.17
C LEU A 88 -6.15 0.32 12.42
N LEU A 89 -6.86 -0.64 13.03
CA LEU A 89 -7.71 -0.36 14.18
C LEU A 89 -6.84 -0.25 15.43
N THR A 90 -7.11 0.78 16.24
CA THR A 90 -6.51 0.96 17.56
C THR A 90 -7.49 0.54 18.64
N GLU A 91 -6.99 0.35 19.87
CA GLU A 91 -7.86 0.10 21.01
C GLU A 91 -8.85 1.26 21.17
N ASN A 92 -10.12 0.91 21.36
CA ASN A 92 -11.17 1.90 21.56
C ASN A 92 -11.00 2.53 22.95
N VAL A 93 -10.26 3.63 22.99
CA VAL A 93 -10.14 4.49 24.16
C VAL A 93 -11.01 5.72 23.94
N PRO A 94 -11.72 6.21 24.98
CA PRO A 94 -12.43 7.48 24.89
C PRO A 94 -11.51 8.57 24.35
N TYR A 95 -12.03 9.38 23.43
CA TYR A 95 -11.30 10.53 22.93
C TYR A 95 -10.90 11.44 24.11
N CYS A 96 -9.63 11.84 24.13
CA CYS A 96 -9.06 12.72 25.16
C CYS A 96 -8.26 13.82 24.46
N ASP A 97 -8.55 15.08 24.76
CA ASP A 97 -7.84 16.24 24.21
C ASP A 97 -6.37 16.28 24.65
N ALA A 98 -6.04 15.63 25.77
CA ALA A 98 -4.68 15.53 26.32
C ALA A 98 -4.27 14.05 26.45
N PRO A 99 -3.99 13.35 25.34
CA PRO A 99 -3.55 11.97 25.40
C PRO A 99 -2.22 11.87 26.15
N ALA A 100 -2.16 11.01 27.17
CA ALA A 100 -0.91 10.69 27.85
C ALA A 100 0.09 10.11 26.84
N GLN A 101 1.35 10.55 26.91
CA GLN A 101 2.41 9.97 26.07
C GLN A 101 2.52 8.47 26.38
N LYS A 102 2.41 7.63 25.34
CA LYS A 102 2.67 6.19 25.48
C LYS A 102 4.14 6.02 25.89
N GLN A 103 4.37 5.32 27.02
CA GLN A 103 5.69 4.85 27.45
C GLN A 103 6.25 3.81 26.49
#